data_AF-A0A9X6AI38-F1
#
_entry.id   AF-A0A9X6AI38-F1
#
_cell.length_a   1.000
_cell.length_b   1.000
_cell.length_c   1.000
_cell.angle_alpha   90.00
_cell.angle_beta   90.00
_cell.angle_gamma   90.00
#
_symmetry.space_group_name_H-M   'P 1'
#
loop_
_entity.id
_entity.type
_entity.pdbx_description
1 polymer ?
#
loop_
_entity_poly.entity_id
_entity_poly.type
_entity_poly.pdbx_seq_one_letter_code
_entity_poly.pdbx_strand_id
1 'polypeptide(L)'
;MAGHGAQKLFGIFGGDGLTATGKGFAALGYRPGKVYAAMGGGSEFLGGIGFALGLFTPLAAAALIGVMINAMATVSGAHGLWDTQGGVEYSVCITVTALAVAAIGPGKLAVDRLFPWGKGGWAEAALALFLGGTGAAIVLIL
;
A
#
# COMPACT_ATOMS: atom_id res chain seq x y z
N MET A 1 -3.36 -4.16 -5.95
CA MET A 1 -2.50 -2.99 -5.65
C MET A 1 -1.85 -2.40 -6.89
N ALA A 2 -1.03 -3.14 -7.64
CA ALA A 2 -0.36 -2.56 -8.82
C ALA A 2 -1.32 -1.90 -9.83
N GLY A 3 -2.47 -2.53 -10.10
CA GLY A 3 -3.53 -1.94 -10.93
C GLY A 3 -4.05 -0.59 -10.42
N HIS A 4 -4.33 -0.46 -9.12
CA HIS A 4 -4.74 0.81 -8.51
C HIS A 4 -3.66 1.89 -8.61
N GLY A 5 -2.40 1.53 -8.38
CA GLY A 5 -1.29 2.46 -8.59
C GLY A 5 -1.19 2.92 -10.03
N ALA A 6 -1.40 2.01 -10.99
CA ALA A 6 -1.40 2.33 -12.42
C ALA A 6 -2.60 3.21 -12.83
N GLN A 7 -3.78 2.99 -12.25
CA GLN A 7 -4.95 3.87 -12.41
C GLN A 7 -4.63 5.29 -11.92
N LYS A 8 -4.02 5.40 -10.74
CA LYS A 8 -3.68 6.69 -10.12
C LYS A 8 -2.56 7.42 -10.84
N LEU A 9 -1.51 6.73 -11.28
CA LEU A 9 -0.34 7.37 -11.91
C LEU A 9 -0.54 7.63 -13.39
N PHE A 10 -1.02 6.62 -14.12
CA PHE A 10 -0.97 6.59 -15.57
C PHE A 10 -2.35 6.66 -16.23
N GLY A 11 -3.43 6.52 -15.47
CA GLY A 11 -4.80 6.53 -16.01
C GLY A 11 -5.15 5.28 -16.84
N ILE A 12 -4.38 4.19 -16.68
CA ILE A 12 -4.66 2.91 -17.36
C ILE A 12 -5.53 2.02 -16.46
N PHE A 13 -6.10 0.95 -17.02
CA PHE A 13 -7.11 0.11 -16.35
C PHE A 13 -8.35 0.90 -15.89
N GLY A 14 -8.75 1.91 -16.67
CA GLY A 14 -9.94 2.73 -16.39
C GLY A 14 -9.75 3.73 -15.25
N GLY A 15 -8.51 4.16 -14.97
CA GLY A 15 -8.22 5.18 -13.96
C GLY A 15 -8.19 6.60 -14.52
N ASP A 16 -8.31 7.59 -13.64
CA ASP A 16 -8.37 9.02 -14.02
C ASP A 16 -6.99 9.69 -14.13
N GLY A 17 -5.92 8.97 -13.78
CA GLY A 17 -4.54 9.44 -13.83
C GLY A 17 -4.18 10.46 -12.75
N LEU A 18 -2.92 10.91 -12.79
CA LEU A 18 -2.29 11.61 -11.66
C LEU A 18 -2.93 12.95 -11.33
N THR A 19 -3.33 13.71 -12.33
CA THR A 19 -3.91 15.05 -12.12
C THR A 19 -5.27 14.95 -11.43
N ALA A 20 -6.14 14.05 -11.86
CA ALA A 20 -7.46 13.86 -11.25
C ALA A 20 -7.33 13.23 -9.85
N THR A 21 -6.46 12.22 -9.71
CA THR A 21 -6.15 11.61 -8.41
C THR A 21 -5.62 12.68 -7.44
N GLY A 22 -4.75 13.58 -7.90
CA GLY A 22 -4.23 14.70 -7.10
C GLY A 22 -5.32 15.64 -6.58
N LYS A 23 -6.39 15.86 -7.35
CA LYS A 23 -7.57 16.62 -6.88
C LYS A 23 -8.34 15.84 -5.81
N GLY A 24 -8.51 14.53 -5.98
CA GLY A 24 -9.11 13.66 -4.96
C GLY A 24 -8.35 13.67 -3.64
N PHE A 25 -7.03 13.53 -3.69
CA PHE A 25 -6.18 13.63 -2.50
C PHE A 25 -6.27 15.02 -1.85
N ALA A 26 -6.31 16.10 -2.64
CA ALA A 26 -6.52 17.44 -2.09
C ALA A 26 -7.89 17.59 -1.38
N ALA A 27 -8.94 16.95 -1.90
CA ALA A 27 -10.27 16.94 -1.28
C ALA A 27 -10.30 16.13 0.02
N LEU A 28 -9.43 15.13 0.16
CA LEU A 28 -9.21 14.38 1.41
C LEU A 28 -8.33 15.11 2.43
N GLY A 29 -7.83 16.31 2.10
CA GLY A 29 -7.03 17.14 3.00
C GLY A 29 -5.52 17.11 2.75
N TYR A 30 -5.01 16.25 1.85
CA TYR A 30 -3.58 16.17 1.56
C TYR A 30 -3.07 17.37 0.75
N ARG A 31 -2.00 18.02 1.21
CA ARG A 31 -1.47 19.24 0.58
C ARG A 31 0.05 19.21 0.42
N PRO A 32 0.61 19.25 -0.82
CA PRO A 32 -0.07 19.35 -2.11
C PRO A 32 -0.62 17.99 -2.60
N GLY A 33 -1.92 17.92 -2.92
CA GLY A 33 -2.59 16.64 -3.27
C GLY A 33 -1.95 15.86 -4.42
N LYS A 34 -1.37 16.53 -5.43
CA LYS A 34 -0.67 15.86 -6.55
C LYS A 34 0.59 15.12 -6.09
N VAL A 35 1.29 15.63 -5.07
CA VAL A 35 2.47 14.96 -4.49
C VAL A 35 2.05 13.69 -3.78
N TYR A 36 1.03 13.78 -2.92
CA TYR A 36 0.51 12.62 -2.20
C TYR A 36 -0.15 11.59 -3.13
N ALA A 37 -0.79 12.03 -4.22
CA ALA A 37 -1.27 11.13 -5.27
C ALA A 37 -0.13 10.38 -5.96
N ALA A 38 0.99 11.05 -6.24
CA ALA A 38 2.18 10.40 -6.81
C ALA A 38 2.81 9.43 -5.80
N MET A 39 2.91 9.81 -4.52
CA MET A 39 3.44 8.95 -3.45
C MET A 39 2.57 7.72 -3.22
N GLY A 40 1.25 7.92 -3.08
CA GLY A 40 0.28 6.84 -2.90
C GLY A 40 0.22 5.92 -4.12
N GLY A 41 0.06 6.49 -5.31
CA GLY A 41 0.06 5.72 -6.56
C GLY A 41 1.37 4.97 -6.80
N GLY A 42 2.52 5.60 -6.52
CA GLY A 42 3.85 4.99 -6.60
C GLY A 42 4.02 3.83 -5.63
N SER A 43 3.58 4.01 -4.38
CA SER A 43 3.62 2.98 -3.35
C SER A 43 2.75 1.78 -3.72
N GLU A 44 1.55 1.99 -4.26
CA GLU A 44 0.68 0.92 -4.72
C GLU A 44 1.22 0.20 -5.97
N PHE A 45 1.77 0.96 -6.91
CA PHE A 45 2.28 0.43 -8.16
C PHE A 45 3.55 -0.40 -7.93
N LEU A 46 4.60 0.24 -7.39
CA LEU A 46 5.89 -0.40 -7.14
C LEU A 46 5.79 -1.42 -6.02
N GLY A 47 5.09 -1.11 -4.93
CA GLY A 47 4.85 -2.05 -3.84
C GLY A 47 4.03 -3.24 -4.31
N GLY A 48 3.01 -3.05 -5.15
CA GLY A 48 2.22 -4.13 -5.72
C GLY A 48 3.03 -5.05 -6.64
N ILE A 49 3.88 -4.48 -7.51
CA ILE A 49 4.77 -5.27 -8.39
C ILE A 49 5.82 -6.01 -7.57
N GLY A 50 6.50 -5.32 -6.66
CA GLY A 50 7.51 -5.93 -5.80
C GLY A 50 6.93 -7.05 -4.95
N PHE A 51 5.75 -6.83 -4.37
CA PHE A 51 5.07 -7.84 -3.57
C PHE A 51 4.66 -9.07 -4.39
N ALA A 52 4.13 -8.87 -5.60
CA ALA A 52 3.75 -9.96 -6.48
C ALA A 52 4.95 -10.79 -6.97
N LEU A 53 6.09 -10.14 -7.22
CA LEU A 53 7.32 -10.80 -7.66
C LEU A 53 8.13 -11.39 -6.52
N GLY A 54 7.79 -11.10 -5.26
CA GLY A 54 8.66 -11.39 -4.12
C GLY A 54 10.00 -10.69 -4.28
N LEU A 55 9.96 -9.37 -4.48
CA LEU A 55 11.13 -8.49 -4.59
C LEU A 55 11.03 -7.39 -3.52
N PHE A 56 12.07 -7.30 -2.69
CA PHE A 56 12.13 -6.49 -1.48
C PHE A 56 10.87 -6.67 -0.61
N THR A 57 10.45 -7.92 -0.43
CA THR A 57 9.18 -8.30 0.24
C THR A 57 8.81 -7.48 1.48
N PRO A 58 9.70 -7.26 2.48
CA PRO A 58 9.34 -6.42 3.64
C PRO A 58 9.08 -4.95 3.28
N LEU A 59 9.81 -4.38 2.32
CA LEU A 59 9.59 -3.00 1.86
C LEU A 59 8.34 -2.88 1.00
N ALA A 60 8.10 -3.86 0.12
CA ALA A 60 6.89 -3.93 -0.69
C ALA A 60 5.65 -4.07 0.21
N ALA A 61 5.71 -4.94 1.23
CA ALA A 61 4.67 -5.08 2.24
C ALA A 61 4.46 -3.77 3.02
N ALA A 62 5.54 -3.10 3.45
CA ALA A 62 5.45 -1.81 4.13
C ALA A 62 4.72 -0.76 3.30
N ALA A 63 5.02 -0.67 2.00
CA ALA A 63 4.35 0.26 1.09
C ALA A 63 2.84 -0.02 1.00
N LEU A 64 2.44 -1.29 0.89
CA LEU A 64 1.02 -1.66 0.85
C LEU A 64 0.31 -1.38 2.18
N ILE A 65 0.93 -1.76 3.31
CA ILE A 65 0.40 -1.49 4.66
C ILE A 65 0.20 0.01 4.85
N GLY A 66 1.19 0.85 4.52
CA GLY A 66 1.11 2.28 4.73
C GLY A 66 0.00 2.96 3.90
N VAL A 67 -0.19 2.52 2.66
CA VAL A 67 -1.30 3.01 1.82
C VAL A 67 -2.66 2.58 2.38
N MET A 68 -2.79 1.33 2.83
CA MET A 68 -4.05 0.84 3.40
C MET A 68 -4.40 1.52 4.73
N ILE A 69 -3.40 1.84 5.57
CA ILE A 69 -3.63 2.65 6.78
C ILE A 69 -4.17 4.04 6.42
N ASN A 70 -3.57 4.72 5.43
CA ASN A 70 -4.09 6.01 4.96
C ASN A 70 -5.51 5.90 4.39
N ALA A 71 -5.78 4.85 3.60
CA ALA A 71 -7.11 4.60 3.04
C ALA A 71 -8.15 4.38 4.14
N MET A 72 -7.83 3.58 5.17
CA MET A 72 -8.70 3.39 6.35
C MET A 72 -8.92 4.70 7.11
N ALA A 73 -7.87 5.48 7.33
CA ALA A 73 -7.98 6.72 8.09
C ALA A 73 -8.79 7.81 7.38
N THR A 74 -8.72 7.89 6.05
CA THR A 74 -9.27 9.03 5.28
C THR A 74 -10.49 8.71 4.45
N VAL A 75 -10.74 7.43 4.12
CA VAL A 75 -11.82 7.03 3.22
C VAL A 75 -12.75 6.03 3.90
N SER A 76 -12.26 4.85 4.26
CA SER A 76 -13.13 3.74 4.63
C SER A 76 -13.51 3.64 6.11
N GLY A 77 -12.72 4.24 7.01
CA GLY A 77 -12.92 4.13 8.46
C GLY A 77 -14.27 4.65 8.97
N ALA A 78 -14.83 5.67 8.32
CA ALA A 78 -16.13 6.22 8.68
C ALA A 78 -17.32 5.37 8.20
N HIS A 79 -17.09 4.46 7.24
CA HIS A 79 -18.14 3.68 6.57
C HIS A 79 -18.38 2.29 7.21
N GLY A 80 -17.74 2.01 8.35
CA GLY A 80 -17.89 0.74 9.06
C GLY A 80 -17.06 -0.40 8.44
N LEU A 81 -17.53 -1.65 8.60
CA LEU A 81 -16.76 -2.83 8.23
C LEU A 81 -16.85 -3.16 6.74
N TRP A 82 -18.06 -3.23 6.19
CA TRP A 82 -18.33 -3.92 4.92
C TRP A 82 -17.87 -3.13 3.68
N ASP A 83 -17.10 -3.77 2.81
CA ASP A 83 -16.59 -3.14 1.58
C ASP A 83 -17.72 -2.70 0.62
N THR A 84 -18.85 -3.42 0.64
CA THR A 84 -20.05 -3.06 -0.13
C THR A 84 -20.66 -1.71 0.26
N GLN A 85 -20.30 -1.19 1.45
CA GLN A 85 -20.69 0.13 1.95
C GLN A 85 -19.52 1.12 1.93
N GLY A 86 -18.37 0.75 1.35
CA GLY A 86 -17.13 1.52 1.39
C GLY A 86 -16.33 1.36 2.69
N GLY A 87 -16.61 0.32 3.48
CA GLY A 87 -15.97 0.03 4.76
C GLY A 87 -14.54 -0.50 4.67
N VAL A 88 -13.95 -0.80 5.83
CA VAL A 88 -12.51 -1.10 5.96
C VAL A 88 -12.10 -2.53 5.56
N GLU A 89 -13.05 -3.44 5.36
CA GLU A 89 -12.83 -4.87 5.12
C GLU A 89 -11.73 -5.14 4.09
N TYR A 90 -11.80 -4.53 2.90
CA TYR A 90 -10.81 -4.75 1.85
C TYR A 90 -9.41 -4.24 2.24
N SER A 91 -9.33 -3.07 2.90
CA SER A 91 -8.06 -2.48 3.34
C SER A 91 -7.41 -3.31 4.44
N VAL A 92 -8.20 -3.85 5.36
CA VAL A 92 -7.74 -4.78 6.41
C VAL A 92 -7.23 -6.08 5.79
N CYS A 93 -7.99 -6.67 4.86
CA CYS A 93 -7.58 -7.89 4.18
C CYS A 93 -6.24 -7.74 3.46
N ILE A 94 -6.01 -6.62 2.75
CA ILE A 94 -4.71 -6.36 2.10
C ILE A 94 -3.61 -6.19 3.14
N THR A 95 -3.85 -5.43 4.21
CA THR A 95 -2.86 -5.17 5.27
C THR A 95 -2.43 -6.46 5.94
N VAL A 96 -3.39 -7.29 6.35
CA VAL A 96 -3.13 -8.59 6.99
C VAL A 96 -2.41 -9.52 6.02
N THR A 97 -2.81 -9.56 4.75
CA THR A 97 -2.13 -10.38 3.73
C THR A 97 -0.69 -9.93 3.53
N ALA A 98 -0.45 -8.63 3.42
CA ALA A 98 0.90 -8.06 3.27
C ALA A 98 1.80 -8.43 4.46
N LEU A 99 1.27 -8.28 5.68
CA LEU A 99 1.98 -8.63 6.90
C LEU A 99 2.25 -10.14 7.01
N ALA A 100 1.26 -10.98 6.66
CA ALA A 100 1.40 -12.44 6.68
C ALA A 100 2.47 -12.91 5.69
N VAL A 101 2.53 -12.36 4.49
CA VAL A 101 3.57 -12.70 3.51
C VAL A 101 4.94 -12.20 3.96
N ALA A 102 5.04 -11.03 4.60
CA ALA A 102 6.30 -10.61 5.21
C ALA A 102 6.76 -11.58 6.33
N ALA A 103 5.82 -12.12 7.11
CA ALA A 103 6.11 -13.07 8.18
C ALA A 103 6.49 -14.47 7.67
N ILE A 104 5.79 -14.99 6.66
CA ILE A 104 5.97 -16.35 6.13
C ILE A 104 7.08 -16.38 5.05
N GLY A 105 7.34 -15.25 4.42
CA GLY A 105 8.27 -15.09 3.30
C GLY A 105 7.59 -15.19 1.94
N PRO A 106 8.20 -14.64 0.87
CA PRO A 106 7.63 -14.56 -0.48
C PRO A 106 7.57 -15.91 -1.24
N GLY A 107 8.12 -16.99 -0.66
CA GLY A 107 8.06 -18.32 -1.21
C GLY A 107 9.10 -18.61 -2.31
N LYS A 108 8.97 -19.77 -2.96
CA LYS A 108 10.01 -20.33 -3.84
C LYS A 108 10.13 -19.62 -5.20
N LEU A 109 9.09 -18.92 -5.63
CA LEU A 109 9.04 -18.20 -6.90
C LEU A 109 9.53 -16.74 -6.79
N ALA A 110 9.94 -16.32 -5.60
CA ALA A 110 10.44 -14.98 -5.35
C ALA A 110 11.67 -14.65 -6.20
N VAL A 111 11.67 -13.49 -6.84
CA VAL A 111 12.80 -13.01 -7.65
C VAL A 111 14.06 -12.83 -6.79
N ASP A 112 13.91 -12.40 -5.54
CA ASP A 112 15.02 -12.18 -4.61
C ASP A 112 15.24 -13.31 -3.61
N ARG A 113 14.84 -14.55 -3.95
CA ARG A 113 14.89 -15.72 -3.04
C ARG A 113 16.22 -15.92 -2.31
N LEU A 114 17.34 -15.53 -2.92
CA LEU A 114 18.68 -15.73 -2.36
C LEU A 114 19.10 -14.62 -1.39
N PHE A 115 18.30 -13.56 -1.24
CA PHE A 115 18.59 -12.45 -0.35
C PHE A 115 18.19 -12.76 1.09
N PRO A 116 18.81 -12.08 2.09
CA PRO A 116 18.58 -12.38 3.51
C PRO A 116 17.11 -12.29 3.94
N TRP A 117 16.37 -11.34 3.38
CA TRP A 117 14.93 -11.13 3.66
C TRP A 117 14.00 -12.11 2.91
N GLY A 118 14.53 -12.95 2.01
CA GLY A 118 13.75 -13.92 1.24
C GLY A 118 13.20 -15.10 2.05
N LYS A 119 13.61 -15.25 3.31
CA LYS A 119 13.12 -16.28 4.23
C LYS A 119 11.85 -15.86 4.99
N GLY A 120 11.50 -14.57 4.96
CA GLY A 120 10.52 -14.00 5.88
C GLY A 120 10.94 -14.14 7.34
N GLY A 121 10.03 -13.76 8.22
CA GLY A 121 10.19 -13.90 9.67
C GLY A 121 9.49 -12.79 10.43
N TRP A 122 9.47 -12.93 11.76
CA TRP A 122 8.88 -11.92 12.64
C TRP A 122 9.63 -10.58 12.58
N ALA A 123 10.94 -10.60 12.31
CA ALA A 123 11.73 -9.38 12.15
C ALA A 123 11.32 -8.61 10.88
N GLU A 124 11.12 -9.31 9.77
CA GLU A 124 10.68 -8.77 8.49
C GLU A 124 9.25 -8.25 8.57
N ALA A 125 8.36 -8.99 9.24
CA ALA A 125 6.99 -8.56 9.51
C ALA A 125 6.94 -7.31 10.41
N ALA A 126 7.74 -7.29 11.49
CA ALA A 126 7.85 -6.14 12.37
C ALA A 126 8.42 -4.93 11.64
N LEU A 127 9.44 -5.12 10.80
CA LEU A 127 10.00 -4.07 9.95
C LEU A 127 8.95 -3.53 8.98
N ALA A 128 8.21 -4.41 8.31
CA ALA A 128 7.17 -4.01 7.35
C ALA A 128 6.06 -3.20 8.04
N LEU A 129 5.59 -3.66 9.19
CA LEU A 129 4.57 -2.97 9.98
C LEU A 129 5.09 -1.63 10.52
N PHE A 130 6.31 -1.60 11.03
CA PHE A 130 6.93 -0.39 11.56
C PHE A 130 7.11 0.66 10.46
N LEU A 131 7.71 0.30 9.33
CA LEU A 131 7.92 1.23 8.21
C LEU A 131 6.61 1.67 7.58
N GLY A 132 5.67 0.75 7.36
CA GLY A 132 4.35 1.06 6.80
C GLY A 132 3.54 1.97 7.74
N GLY A 133 3.52 1.65 9.03
CA GLY A 133 2.81 2.42 10.06
C GLY A 133 3.41 3.80 10.28
N THR A 134 4.74 3.91 10.42
CA THR A 134 5.41 5.21 10.58
C THR A 134 5.28 6.07 9.33
N GLY A 135 5.47 5.50 8.14
CA GLY A 135 5.26 6.19 6.87
C GLY A 135 3.82 6.71 6.74
N ALA A 136 2.83 5.89 7.10
CA ALA A 136 1.43 6.32 7.10
C ALA A 136 1.17 7.45 8.10
N ALA A 137 1.66 7.33 9.33
CA ALA A 137 1.49 8.34 10.37
C ALA A 137 2.11 9.69 9.95
N ILE A 138 3.32 9.67 9.36
CA ILE A 138 3.96 10.88 8.82
C ILE A 138 3.07 11.52 7.75
N VAL A 139 2.57 10.72 6.80
CA VAL A 139 1.70 11.22 5.72
C VAL A 139 0.39 11.80 6.24
N LEU A 140 -0.19 11.23 7.30
CA LEU A 140 -1.44 11.74 7.89
C LEU A 140 -1.29 13.04 8.68
N ILE A 141 -0.07 13.34 9.15
CA ILE A 141 0.22 14.53 9.99
C ILE A 141 0.67 15.73 9.14
N LEU A 142 1.19 15.48 7.93
CA LEU A 142 1.73 16.50 7.01
C LEU A 142 0.69 17.01 6.01
#